data_AF-A0A938KNS7-F1
#
_entry.id   AF-A0A938KNS7-F1
#
_cell.length_a   1.000
_cell.length_b   1.000
_cell.length_c   1.000
_cell.angle_alpha   90.00
_cell.angle_beta   90.00
_cell.angle_gamma   90.00
#
_symmetry.space_group_name_H-M   'P 1'
#
loop_
_entity.id
_entity.type
_entity.pdbx_description
1 polymer ?
#
loop_
_entity_poly.entity_id
_entity_poly.type
_entity_poly.pdbx_seq_one_letter_code
_entity_poly.pdbx_strand_id
1 'polypeptide(L)'
;MSPTSRRTLLYWLLLLVPALVVGGGAIRLLRLEEARLRKQGEDVAEARRAAVAAQARLIVENVELFVGDAQAGLLDTLGSAPGEGLDAFLDRWEQNNPLVRTAFRARSDGSLLRPAADAAREEARGFVRRFARELARQPPWQSEMSSASDGRLTLEKKSAGESEVRKLAAQNVMQAQSARRDLQQLASAREYALAEAGPRLAGAAPPAGAGSRPASSPGASRTRSMNDAVVPLGTRSTDADRPAARAESAVTEAAAGKA
;
A
#
# COMPACT_ATOMS: atom_id res chain seq x y z
N MET A 1 4.73 75.85 20.18
CA MET A 1 3.77 75.07 19.36
C MET A 1 2.43 75.77 19.36
N SER A 2 1.91 76.14 18.19
CA SER A 2 0.65 76.86 18.07
C SER A 2 -0.54 75.94 18.41
N PRO A 3 -1.60 76.48 19.04
CA PRO A 3 -2.78 75.70 19.44
C PRO A 3 -3.52 75.03 18.26
N THR A 4 -3.36 75.56 17.05
CA THR A 4 -3.91 74.99 15.81
C THR A 4 -3.23 73.68 15.41
N SER A 5 -1.89 73.61 15.50
CA SER A 5 -1.13 72.39 15.17
C SER A 5 -1.49 71.20 16.07
N ARG A 6 -1.76 71.45 17.36
CA ARG A 6 -2.22 70.41 18.30
C ARG A 6 -3.58 69.84 17.93
N ARG A 7 -4.52 70.67 17.46
CA ARG A 7 -5.87 70.23 17.06
C ARG A 7 -5.81 69.39 15.77
N THR A 8 -5.02 69.80 14.79
CA THR A 8 -4.84 69.04 13.54
C THR A 8 -4.22 67.67 13.80
N LEU A 9 -3.20 67.57 14.67
CA LEU A 9 -2.60 66.30 15.05
C LEU A 9 -3.60 65.39 15.77
N LEU A 10 -4.44 65.96 16.65
CA LEU A 10 -5.49 65.22 17.33
C LEU A 10 -6.50 64.62 16.35
N TYR A 11 -6.96 65.38 15.36
CA TYR A 11 -7.90 64.88 14.34
C TYR A 11 -7.27 63.80 13.47
N TRP A 12 -5.99 63.95 13.09
CA TRP A 12 -5.26 62.92 12.36
C TRP A 12 -5.14 61.63 13.18
N LEU A 13 -4.80 61.75 14.46
CA LEU A 13 -4.70 60.60 15.37
C LEU A 13 -6.07 59.91 15.52
N LEU A 14 -7.13 60.69 15.69
CA LEU A 14 -8.50 60.19 15.83
C LEU A 14 -8.95 59.37 14.61
N LEU A 15 -8.43 59.71 13.42
CA LEU A 15 -8.73 59.01 12.17
C LEU A 15 -7.81 57.80 11.94
N LEU A 16 -6.53 57.90 12.34
CA LEU A 16 -5.53 56.85 12.16
C LEU A 16 -5.78 55.64 13.07
N VAL A 17 -6.13 55.88 14.33
CA VAL A 17 -6.33 54.83 15.34
C VAL A 17 -7.36 53.78 14.91
N PRO A 18 -8.59 54.12 14.50
CA PRO A 18 -9.57 53.11 14.09
C PRO A 18 -9.13 52.31 12.85
N ALA A 19 -8.46 52.94 11.88
CA ALA A 19 -7.93 52.23 10.72
C ALA A 19 -6.84 51.21 11.11
N LEU A 20 -5.95 51.58 12.03
CA LEU A 20 -4.93 50.67 12.58
C LEU A 20 -5.55 49.51 13.36
N VAL A 21 -6.60 49.77 14.14
CA VAL A 21 -7.30 48.73 14.90
C VAL A 21 -7.97 47.72 13.95
N VAL A 22 -8.65 48.19 12.90
CA VAL A 22 -9.28 47.31 11.90
C VAL A 22 -8.23 46.52 11.12
N GLY A 23 -7.17 47.18 10.65
CA GLY A 23 -6.07 46.52 9.94
C GLY A 23 -5.35 45.47 10.80
N GLY A 24 -5.07 45.79 12.07
CA GLY A 24 -4.52 44.86 13.04
C GLY A 24 -5.44 43.68 13.33
N GLY A 25 -6.75 43.92 13.42
CA GLY A 25 -7.76 42.87 13.58
C GLY A 25 -7.80 41.90 12.40
N ALA A 26 -7.76 42.41 11.17
CA ALA A 26 -7.73 41.59 9.95
C ALA A 26 -6.47 40.71 9.88
N ILE A 27 -5.29 41.27 10.20
CA ILE A 27 -4.02 40.50 10.24
C ILE A 27 -4.08 39.43 11.33
N ARG A 28 -4.66 39.73 12.49
CA ARG A 28 -4.82 38.76 13.58
C ARG A 28 -5.73 37.60 13.17
N LEU A 29 -6.85 37.90 12.50
CA LEU A 29 -7.75 36.87 11.98
C LEU A 29 -7.07 35.98 10.94
N LEU A 30 -6.34 36.59 9.99
CA LEU A 30 -5.61 35.85 8.97
C LEU A 30 -4.59 34.87 9.58
N ARG A 31 -3.86 35.30 10.61
CA ARG A 31 -2.90 34.44 11.32
C ARG A 31 -3.55 33.26 12.04
N LEU A 32 -4.76 33.44 12.59
CA LEU A 32 -5.50 32.36 13.23
C LEU A 32 -5.98 31.32 12.21
N GLU A 33 -6.42 31.76 11.03
CA GLU A 33 -6.81 30.86 9.95
C GLU A 33 -5.62 30.10 9.36
N GLU A 34 -4.49 30.78 9.15
CA GLU A 34 -3.25 30.12 8.71
C GLU A 34 -2.80 29.03 9.71
N ALA A 35 -2.87 29.30 11.01
CA ALA A 35 -2.54 28.32 12.05
C ALA A 35 -3.49 27.12 12.02
N ARG A 36 -4.79 27.36 11.80
CA ARG A 36 -5.80 26.29 11.66
C ARG A 36 -5.54 25.44 10.42
N LEU A 37 -5.26 26.06 9.27
CA LEU A 37 -5.01 25.35 8.01
C LEU A 37 -3.72 24.53 8.07
N ARG A 38 -2.65 25.04 8.71
CA ARG A 38 -1.41 24.28 8.90
C ARG A 38 -1.64 23.02 9.72
N LYS A 39 -2.37 23.15 10.84
CA LYS A 39 -2.71 21.99 11.68
C LYS A 39 -3.54 20.94 10.91
N GLN A 40 -4.54 21.38 10.15
CA GLN A 40 -5.31 20.48 9.29
C GLN A 40 -4.45 19.81 8.20
N GLY A 41 -3.46 20.52 7.66
CA GLY A 41 -2.52 19.98 6.68
C GLY A 41 -1.65 18.85 7.24
N GLU A 42 -1.16 19.01 8.47
CA GLU A 42 -0.37 17.99 9.17
C GLU A 42 -1.20 16.74 9.45
N ASP A 43 -2.41 16.90 10.01
CA ASP A 43 -3.33 15.78 10.29
C ASP A 43 -3.69 15.01 9.02
N VAL A 44 -3.95 15.71 7.90
CA VAL A 44 -4.27 15.08 6.61
C VAL A 44 -3.06 14.35 6.04
N ALA A 45 -1.85 14.90 6.17
CA ALA A 45 -0.63 14.25 5.70
C ALA A 45 -0.34 12.95 6.49
N GLU A 46 -0.53 12.98 7.81
CA GLU A 46 -0.38 11.80 8.65
C GLU A 46 -1.45 10.75 8.34
N ALA A 47 -2.72 11.16 8.23
CA ALA A 47 -3.81 10.26 7.85
C ALA A 47 -3.58 9.60 6.47
N ARG A 48 -3.07 10.35 5.49
CA ARG A 48 -2.70 9.80 4.17
C ARG A 48 -1.57 8.78 4.27
N ARG A 49 -0.52 9.06 5.06
CA ARG A 49 0.58 8.10 5.26
C ARG A 49 0.08 6.83 5.94
N ALA A 50 -0.73 6.96 6.98
CA ALA A 50 -1.34 5.82 7.67
C ALA A 50 -2.24 4.99 6.73
N ALA A 51 -3.05 5.65 5.88
CA ALA A 51 -3.89 4.96 4.90
C ALA A 51 -3.07 4.20 3.85
N VAL A 52 -2.01 4.81 3.31
CA VAL A 52 -1.11 4.13 2.35
C VAL A 52 -0.40 2.94 3.00
N ALA A 53 0.08 3.09 4.24
CA ALA A 53 0.71 1.99 4.97
C ALA A 53 -0.27 0.84 5.22
N ALA A 54 -1.53 1.15 5.59
CA ALA A 54 -2.56 0.14 5.76
C ALA A 54 -2.90 -0.58 4.45
N GLN A 55 -3.00 0.15 3.33
CA GLN A 55 -3.22 -0.45 2.01
C GLN A 55 -2.06 -1.35 1.60
N ALA A 56 -0.82 -0.91 1.78
CA ALA A 56 0.36 -1.71 1.47
C ALA A 56 0.37 -3.02 2.28
N ARG A 57 0.04 -2.95 3.57
CA ARG A 57 -0.08 -4.14 4.43
C ARG A 57 -1.14 -5.11 3.94
N LEU A 58 -2.33 -4.62 3.59
CA LEU A 58 -3.40 -5.48 3.06
C LEU A 58 -3.02 -6.12 1.71
N ILE A 59 -2.30 -5.40 0.85
CA ILE A 59 -1.80 -5.95 -0.41
C ILE A 59 -0.79 -7.06 -0.14
N VAL A 60 0.15 -6.86 0.80
CA VAL A 60 1.13 -7.89 1.17
C VAL A 60 0.44 -9.13 1.75
N GLU A 61 -0.51 -8.96 2.68
CA GLU A 61 -1.25 -10.07 3.28
C GLU A 61 -2.03 -10.88 2.21
N ASN A 62 -2.66 -10.20 1.25
CA ASN A 62 -3.34 -10.87 0.15
C ASN A 62 -2.37 -11.59 -0.79
N VAL A 63 -1.23 -10.96 -1.13
CA VAL A 63 -0.21 -11.58 -1.99
C VAL A 63 0.37 -12.83 -1.32
N GLU A 64 0.63 -12.80 -0.01
CA GLU A 64 1.10 -13.97 0.73
C GLU A 64 0.09 -15.12 0.68
N LEU A 65 -1.21 -14.83 0.83
CA LEU A 65 -2.27 -15.84 0.72
C LEU A 65 -2.35 -16.43 -0.69
N PHE A 66 -2.34 -15.58 -1.73
CA PHE A 66 -2.34 -16.04 -3.13
C PHE A 66 -1.10 -16.86 -3.48
N VAL A 67 0.08 -16.47 -3.01
CA VAL A 67 1.32 -17.22 -3.22
C VAL A 67 1.24 -18.57 -2.50
N GLY A 68 0.69 -18.61 -1.29
CA GLY A 68 0.46 -19.86 -0.55
C GLY A 68 -0.45 -20.83 -1.31
N ASP A 69 -1.60 -20.35 -1.81
CA ASP A 69 -2.54 -21.17 -2.57
C ASP A 69 -1.94 -21.65 -3.90
N ALA A 70 -1.23 -20.77 -4.61
CA ALA A 70 -0.54 -21.12 -5.84
C ALA A 70 0.55 -22.18 -5.57
N GLN A 71 1.35 -22.01 -4.53
CA GLN A 71 2.37 -22.99 -4.14
C GLN A 71 1.73 -24.33 -3.77
N ALA A 72 0.68 -24.34 -2.97
CA ALA A 72 -0.02 -25.55 -2.57
C ALA A 72 -0.58 -26.30 -3.79
N GLY A 73 -1.24 -25.60 -4.72
CA GLY A 73 -1.76 -26.21 -5.95
C GLY A 73 -0.66 -26.75 -6.88
N LEU A 74 0.47 -26.05 -6.98
CA LEU A 74 1.62 -26.53 -7.75
C LEU A 74 2.25 -27.78 -7.12
N LEU A 75 2.38 -27.82 -5.80
CA LEU A 75 2.91 -28.97 -5.07
C LEU A 75 1.97 -30.18 -5.12
N ASP A 76 0.65 -29.98 -5.03
CA ASP A 76 -0.34 -31.04 -5.17
C ASP A 76 -0.33 -31.66 -6.57
N THR A 77 -0.23 -30.80 -7.60
CA THR A 77 -0.08 -31.24 -8.99
C THR A 77 1.22 -32.02 -9.22
N LEU A 78 2.33 -31.58 -8.60
CA LEU A 78 3.60 -32.31 -8.64
C LEU A 78 3.57 -33.63 -7.86
N GLY A 79 2.87 -33.67 -6.73
CA GLY A 79 2.69 -34.89 -5.93
C GLY A 79 1.85 -35.95 -6.64
N SER A 80 0.96 -35.52 -7.53
CA SER A 80 0.15 -36.38 -8.40
C SER A 80 0.87 -36.80 -9.69
N ALA A 81 2.12 -36.35 -9.91
CA ALA A 81 2.87 -36.66 -11.11
C ALA A 81 3.22 -38.16 -11.18
N PRO A 82 3.16 -38.78 -12.37
CA PRO A 82 3.55 -40.17 -12.53
C PRO A 82 5.06 -40.32 -12.29
N GLY A 83 5.45 -41.37 -11.56
CA GLY A 83 6.86 -41.68 -11.31
C GLY A 83 7.63 -42.02 -12.60
N GLU A 84 6.96 -42.71 -13.54
CA GLU A 84 7.46 -42.95 -14.89
C GLU A 84 7.12 -41.78 -15.82
N GLY A 85 8.09 -41.36 -16.65
CA GLY A 85 7.85 -40.28 -17.61
C GLY A 85 7.73 -38.89 -17.00
N LEU A 86 8.28 -38.67 -15.79
CA LEU A 86 8.26 -37.37 -15.10
C LEU A 86 8.77 -36.21 -15.98
N ASP A 87 9.81 -36.42 -16.79
CA ASP A 87 10.29 -35.36 -17.69
C ASP A 87 9.21 -34.99 -18.74
N ALA A 88 8.57 -35.95 -19.39
CA ALA A 88 7.49 -35.66 -20.33
C ALA A 88 6.29 -34.96 -19.64
N PHE A 89 6.02 -35.29 -18.37
CA PHE A 89 5.04 -34.59 -17.56
C PHE A 89 5.44 -33.13 -17.32
N LEU A 90 6.66 -32.88 -16.85
CA LEU A 90 7.16 -31.52 -16.58
C LEU A 90 7.20 -30.66 -17.86
N ASP A 91 7.49 -31.25 -19.03
CA ASP A 91 7.45 -30.53 -20.31
C ASP A 91 6.05 -30.06 -20.68
N ARG A 92 5.04 -30.92 -20.47
CA ARG A 92 3.64 -30.57 -20.68
C ARG A 92 3.16 -29.58 -19.63
N TRP A 93 3.64 -29.72 -18.40
CA TRP A 93 3.26 -28.85 -17.29
C TRP A 93 3.73 -27.41 -17.51
N GLU A 94 5.00 -27.21 -17.93
CA GLU A 94 5.51 -25.90 -18.35
C GLU A 94 4.68 -25.28 -19.50
N GLN A 95 4.25 -26.09 -20.47
CA GLN A 95 3.49 -25.61 -21.62
C GLN A 95 2.05 -25.22 -21.26
N ASN A 96 1.44 -25.94 -20.32
CA ASN A 96 0.03 -25.77 -19.96
C ASN A 96 -0.17 -24.85 -18.75
N ASN A 97 0.87 -24.52 -18.00
CA ASN A 97 0.78 -23.73 -16.79
C ASN A 97 1.58 -22.42 -16.88
N PRO A 98 0.93 -21.26 -17.05
CA PRO A 98 1.62 -19.98 -17.18
C PRO A 98 2.37 -19.54 -15.91
N LEU A 99 2.09 -20.15 -14.75
CA LEU A 99 2.82 -19.89 -13.50
C LEU A 99 4.19 -20.58 -13.47
N VAL A 100 4.40 -21.59 -14.32
CA VAL A 100 5.62 -22.39 -14.33
C VAL A 100 6.43 -22.04 -15.58
N ARG A 101 7.40 -21.13 -15.42
CA ARG A 101 8.30 -20.76 -16.53
C ARG A 101 9.33 -21.84 -16.85
N THR A 102 9.85 -22.51 -15.84
CA THR A 102 10.87 -23.55 -16.00
C THR A 102 10.73 -24.55 -14.88
N ALA A 103 10.46 -25.80 -15.22
CA ALA A 103 10.51 -26.92 -14.31
C ALA A 103 11.88 -27.59 -14.42
N PHE A 104 12.49 -27.85 -13.28
CA PHE A 104 13.81 -28.45 -13.21
C PHE A 104 13.79 -29.66 -12.30
N ARG A 105 14.72 -30.57 -12.56
CA ARG A 105 14.98 -31.74 -11.74
C ARG A 105 16.44 -31.72 -11.35
N ALA A 106 16.71 -31.85 -10.07
CA ALA A 106 18.05 -31.89 -9.52
C ALA A 106 18.27 -33.22 -8.79
N ARG A 107 19.51 -33.68 -8.74
CA ARG A 107 19.93 -34.75 -7.84
C ARG A 107 20.18 -34.17 -6.44
N SER A 108 20.24 -35.02 -5.42
CA SER A 108 20.54 -34.65 -4.03
C SER A 108 21.85 -33.85 -3.86
N ASP A 109 22.82 -34.02 -4.77
CA ASP A 109 24.08 -33.28 -4.82
C ASP A 109 23.96 -31.85 -5.38
N GLY A 110 22.77 -31.42 -5.80
CA GLY A 110 22.57 -30.11 -6.41
C GLY A 110 22.80 -30.07 -7.92
N SER A 111 23.24 -31.17 -8.54
CA SER A 111 23.43 -31.24 -10.00
C SER A 111 22.07 -31.26 -10.70
N LEU A 112 21.90 -30.39 -11.70
CA LEU A 112 20.69 -30.34 -12.51
C LEU A 112 20.69 -31.51 -13.52
N LEU A 113 19.67 -32.36 -13.43
CA LEU A 113 19.36 -33.40 -14.41
C LEU A 113 18.51 -32.84 -15.56
N ARG A 114 17.65 -31.87 -15.26
CA ARG A 114 16.81 -31.15 -16.21
C ARG A 114 16.65 -29.69 -15.76
N PRO A 115 16.58 -28.71 -16.67
CA PRO A 115 16.83 -28.84 -18.11
C PRO A 115 18.27 -29.25 -18.40
N ALA A 116 18.47 -29.98 -19.52
CA ALA A 116 19.80 -30.37 -19.95
C ALA A 116 20.62 -29.12 -20.35
N ALA A 117 21.94 -29.19 -20.21
CA ALA A 117 22.82 -28.05 -20.50
C ALA A 117 22.75 -27.61 -21.98
N ASP A 118 22.39 -28.53 -22.86
CA ASP A 118 22.19 -28.36 -24.30
C ASP A 118 20.72 -28.11 -24.69
N ALA A 119 19.85 -27.79 -23.73
CA ALA A 119 18.42 -27.55 -24.00
C ALA A 119 18.21 -26.52 -25.13
N ALA A 120 17.30 -26.84 -26.05
CA ALA A 120 17.03 -26.00 -27.22
C ALA A 120 16.38 -24.65 -26.86
N ARG A 121 15.64 -24.58 -25.75
CA ARG A 121 14.96 -23.35 -25.30
C ARG A 121 15.94 -22.38 -24.63
N GLU A 122 15.95 -21.13 -25.08
CA GLU A 122 16.84 -20.10 -24.53
C GLU A 122 16.60 -19.84 -23.04
N GLU A 123 15.33 -19.87 -22.59
CA GLU A 123 14.99 -19.69 -21.18
C GLU A 123 15.59 -20.79 -20.30
N ALA A 124 15.54 -22.05 -20.76
CA ALA A 124 16.13 -23.19 -20.07
C ALA A 124 17.65 -23.03 -19.96
N ARG A 125 18.33 -22.61 -21.03
CA ARG A 125 19.78 -22.31 -20.99
C ARG A 125 20.10 -21.16 -20.03
N GLY A 126 19.29 -20.11 -20.04
CA GLY A 126 19.41 -18.97 -19.13
C GLY A 126 19.16 -19.36 -17.66
N PHE A 127 18.29 -20.32 -17.40
CA PHE A 127 18.08 -20.89 -16.07
C PHE A 127 19.32 -21.66 -15.61
N VAL A 128 19.82 -22.62 -16.41
CA VAL A 128 21.02 -23.41 -16.08
C VAL A 128 22.22 -22.50 -15.80
N ARG A 129 22.47 -21.51 -16.66
CA ARG A 129 23.59 -20.56 -16.48
C ARG A 129 23.52 -19.78 -15.17
N ARG A 130 22.32 -19.41 -14.71
CA ARG A 130 22.15 -18.61 -13.49
C ARG A 130 22.15 -19.48 -12.24
N PHE A 131 21.45 -20.61 -12.27
CA PHE A 131 21.14 -21.36 -11.05
C PHE A 131 21.96 -22.64 -10.87
N ALA A 132 22.55 -23.23 -11.92
CA ALA A 132 23.29 -24.49 -11.75
C ALA A 132 24.45 -24.37 -10.77
N ARG A 133 25.19 -23.25 -10.82
CA ARG A 133 26.32 -23.00 -9.90
C ARG A 133 25.86 -22.80 -8.46
N GLU A 134 24.74 -22.12 -8.26
CA GLU A 134 24.21 -21.83 -6.93
C GLU A 134 23.64 -23.10 -6.29
N LEU A 135 22.82 -23.84 -7.05
CA LEU A 135 22.23 -25.10 -6.60
C LEU A 135 23.28 -26.17 -6.31
N ALA A 136 24.38 -26.22 -7.07
CA ALA A 136 25.48 -27.14 -6.79
C ALA A 136 26.29 -26.77 -5.53
N ARG A 137 26.27 -25.50 -5.11
CA ARG A 137 27.00 -25.02 -3.91
C ARG A 137 26.19 -25.20 -2.64
N GLN A 138 24.93 -24.81 -2.69
CA GLN A 138 24.06 -24.80 -1.52
C GLN A 138 22.63 -25.13 -1.95
N PRO A 139 22.32 -26.40 -2.23
CA PRO A 139 20.98 -26.79 -2.60
C PRO A 139 20.05 -26.59 -1.39
N PRO A 140 18.92 -25.87 -1.56
CA PRO A 140 18.06 -25.49 -0.43
C PRO A 140 17.49 -26.69 0.32
N TRP A 141 17.24 -27.81 -0.38
CA TRP A 141 16.71 -29.05 0.19
C TRP A 141 17.70 -29.81 1.09
N GLN A 142 19.01 -29.54 1.04
CA GLN A 142 19.96 -30.19 1.95
C GLN A 142 19.83 -29.67 3.38
N SER A 143 19.48 -28.39 3.56
CA SER A 143 19.30 -27.80 4.90
C SER A 143 18.15 -28.47 5.66
N GLU A 144 17.08 -28.83 4.94
CA GLU A 144 15.93 -29.53 5.51
C GLU A 144 16.26 -30.98 5.84
N MET A 145 17.02 -31.70 5.00
CA MET A 145 17.43 -33.08 5.30
C MET A 145 18.37 -33.14 6.51
N SER A 146 19.33 -32.21 6.62
CA SER A 146 20.20 -32.13 7.80
C SER A 146 19.39 -31.83 9.06
N SER A 147 18.45 -30.89 8.98
CA SER A 147 17.58 -30.52 10.11
C SER A 147 16.55 -31.61 10.47
N ALA A 148 16.09 -32.41 9.51
CA ALA A 148 15.17 -33.53 9.75
C ALA A 148 15.87 -34.69 10.47
N SER A 149 17.19 -34.86 10.26
CA SER A 149 17.98 -35.87 10.97
C SER A 149 18.21 -35.51 12.44
N ASP A 150 18.40 -34.22 12.76
CA ASP A 150 18.45 -33.71 14.15
C ASP A 150 17.05 -33.53 14.77
N GLY A 151 16.04 -33.33 13.92
CA GLY A 151 14.63 -33.10 14.27
C GLY A 151 13.93 -34.29 14.95
N ARG A 152 14.41 -35.51 14.72
CA ARG A 152 13.80 -36.72 15.32
C ARG A 152 14.03 -36.80 16.84
N LEU A 153 15.03 -36.10 17.38
CA LEU A 153 15.24 -35.92 18.82
C LEU A 153 14.49 -34.69 19.39
N THR A 154 13.95 -33.80 18.56
CA THR A 154 13.26 -32.56 18.97
C THR A 154 11.75 -32.55 18.71
N LEU A 155 11.21 -33.48 17.91
CA LEU A 155 9.77 -33.59 17.64
C LEU A 155 8.94 -33.85 18.90
N GLU A 156 9.50 -34.53 19.90
CA GLU A 156 8.83 -34.78 21.18
C GLU A 156 8.71 -33.51 22.05
N LYS A 157 9.57 -32.51 21.82
CA LYS A 157 9.56 -31.24 22.57
C LYS A 157 8.73 -30.15 21.87
N LYS A 158 8.56 -30.24 20.54
CA LYS A 158 7.83 -29.25 19.73
C LYS A 158 6.31 -29.45 19.77
N SER A 159 5.83 -30.69 19.95
CA SER A 159 4.40 -30.99 20.13
C SER A 159 3.83 -30.35 21.41
N ALA A 160 4.63 -30.17 22.45
CA ALA A 160 4.25 -29.43 23.65
C ALA A 160 4.08 -27.92 23.41
N GLY A 161 4.94 -27.31 22.57
CA GLY A 161 4.86 -25.88 22.23
C GLY A 161 3.75 -25.54 21.23
N GLU A 162 3.46 -26.43 20.28
CA GLU A 162 2.40 -26.21 19.28
C GLU A 162 1.00 -26.19 19.91
N SER A 163 0.80 -26.93 21.01
CA SER A 163 -0.44 -26.85 21.81
C SER A 163 -0.65 -25.44 22.41
N GLU A 164 0.42 -24.78 22.86
CA GLU A 164 0.32 -23.42 23.41
C GLU A 164 0.04 -22.38 22.33
N VAL A 165 0.67 -22.50 21.16
CA VAL A 165 0.41 -21.59 20.03
C VAL A 165 -1.04 -21.69 19.57
N ARG A 166 -1.61 -22.91 19.50
CA ARG A 166 -3.03 -23.10 19.17
C ARG A 166 -3.96 -22.52 20.24
N LYS A 167 -3.61 -22.60 21.53
CA LYS A 167 -4.37 -21.96 22.62
C LYS A 167 -4.35 -20.43 22.50
N LEU A 168 -3.20 -19.83 22.25
CA LEU A 168 -3.08 -18.39 22.06
C LEU A 168 -3.84 -17.90 20.82
N ALA A 169 -3.78 -18.65 19.72
CA ALA A 169 -4.56 -18.36 18.52
C ALA A 169 -6.07 -18.44 18.78
N ALA A 170 -6.54 -19.48 19.48
CA ALA A 170 -7.95 -19.60 19.88
C ALA A 170 -8.42 -18.45 20.78
N GLN A 171 -7.55 -18.01 21.69
CA GLN A 171 -7.84 -16.89 22.60
C GLN A 171 -7.96 -15.56 21.85
N ASN A 172 -7.09 -15.31 20.85
CA ASN A 172 -7.18 -14.13 19.98
C ASN A 172 -8.44 -14.14 19.11
N VAL A 173 -8.82 -15.31 18.56
CA VAL A 173 -10.06 -15.44 17.78
C VAL A 173 -11.29 -15.18 18.65
N MET A 174 -11.32 -15.70 19.88
CA MET A 174 -12.39 -15.40 20.84
C MET A 174 -12.47 -13.90 21.15
N GLN A 175 -11.34 -13.24 21.37
CA GLN A 175 -11.28 -11.80 21.65
C GLN A 175 -11.74 -10.95 20.46
N ALA A 176 -11.40 -11.36 19.23
CA ALA A 176 -11.89 -10.70 18.02
C ALA A 176 -13.40 -10.87 17.82
N GLN A 177 -13.94 -12.05 18.13
CA GLN A 177 -15.38 -12.31 18.05
C GLN A 177 -16.18 -11.55 19.11
N SER A 178 -15.66 -11.39 20.33
CA SER A 178 -16.33 -10.59 21.37
C SER A 178 -16.38 -9.11 21.00
N ALA A 179 -15.27 -8.54 20.52
CA ALA A 179 -15.24 -7.16 20.05
C ALA A 179 -16.26 -6.87 18.93
N ARG A 180 -16.46 -7.84 18.02
CA ARG A 180 -17.45 -7.72 16.95
C ARG A 180 -18.89 -7.76 17.47
N ARG A 181 -19.18 -8.59 18.48
CA ARG A 181 -20.50 -8.61 19.15
C ARG A 181 -20.76 -7.29 19.88
N ASP A 182 -19.76 -6.73 20.55
CA ASP A 182 -19.92 -5.46 21.27
C ASP A 182 -20.24 -4.32 20.30
N LEU A 183 -19.56 -4.27 19.14
CA LEU A 183 -19.87 -3.29 18.10
C LEU A 183 -21.29 -3.48 17.52
N GLN A 184 -21.75 -4.71 17.36
CA GLN A 184 -23.14 -4.99 16.95
C GLN A 184 -24.14 -4.52 18.02
N GLN A 185 -23.87 -4.77 19.30
CA GLN A 185 -24.72 -4.31 20.40
C GLN A 185 -24.77 -2.79 20.48
N LEU A 186 -23.63 -2.09 20.30
CA LEU A 186 -23.59 -0.63 20.25
C LEU A 186 -24.35 -0.05 19.05
N ALA A 187 -24.26 -0.70 17.89
CA ALA A 187 -25.03 -0.30 16.71
C ALA A 187 -26.54 -0.47 16.97
N SER A 188 -26.97 -1.60 17.53
CA SER A 188 -28.36 -1.85 17.89
C SER A 188 -28.88 -0.89 18.96
N ALA A 189 -28.07 -0.59 20.00
CA ALA A 189 -28.44 0.38 21.03
C ALA A 189 -28.63 1.79 20.46
N ARG A 190 -27.81 2.18 19.46
CA ARG A 190 -27.94 3.46 18.77
C ARG A 190 -29.23 3.54 17.94
N GLU A 191 -29.62 2.46 17.27
CA GLU A 191 -30.89 2.39 16.54
C GLU A 191 -32.10 2.54 17.48
N TYR A 192 -32.07 1.89 18.66
CA TYR A 192 -33.11 2.07 19.68
C TYR A 192 -33.17 3.51 20.21
N ALA A 193 -32.03 4.14 20.51
CA ALA A 193 -31.99 5.53 20.98
C ALA A 193 -32.53 6.52 19.94
N LEU A 194 -32.30 6.27 18.64
CA LEU A 194 -32.84 7.08 17.55
C LEU A 194 -34.34 6.85 17.32
N ALA A 195 -34.83 5.63 17.54
CA ALA A 195 -36.26 5.32 17.46
C ALA A 195 -37.06 5.95 18.62
N GLU A 196 -36.49 5.99 19.82
CA GLU A 196 -37.11 6.64 20.99
C GLU A 196 -37.08 8.17 20.88
N ALA A 197 -36.11 8.73 20.14
CA ALA A 197 -36.06 10.13 19.75
C ALA A 197 -37.03 10.52 18.60
N GLY A 198 -38.02 9.66 18.32
CA GLY A 198 -39.13 9.94 17.40
C GLY A 198 -39.94 11.20 17.75
N PRO A 199 -40.75 11.70 16.79
CA PRO A 199 -41.01 13.11 16.56
C PRO A 199 -41.96 13.72 17.61
N ARG A 200 -41.40 14.36 18.64
CA ARG A 200 -42.16 15.23 19.57
C ARG A 200 -42.41 16.65 19.03
N LEU A 201 -42.51 16.83 17.72
CA LEU A 201 -42.80 18.13 17.09
C LEU A 201 -44.02 18.06 16.16
N ALA A 202 -45.18 17.75 16.74
CA ALA A 202 -46.48 18.04 16.15
C ALA A 202 -47.40 18.54 17.26
N GLY A 203 -47.30 19.84 17.60
CA GLY A 203 -48.19 20.42 18.61
C GLY A 203 -47.76 21.76 19.20
N ALA A 204 -47.33 22.73 18.39
CA ALA A 204 -47.33 24.13 18.81
C ALA A 204 -47.54 25.02 17.57
N ALA A 205 -48.81 25.37 17.32
CA ALA A 205 -49.22 26.27 16.27
C ALA A 205 -48.71 27.70 16.57
N PRO A 206 -47.95 28.35 15.66
CA PRO A 206 -47.75 29.79 15.72
C PRO A 206 -48.98 30.53 15.18
N PRO A 207 -49.39 31.67 15.76
CA PRO A 207 -50.50 32.46 15.26
C PRO A 207 -50.16 33.09 13.90
N ALA A 208 -51.17 33.08 13.04
CA ALA A 208 -51.15 33.60 11.68
C ALA A 208 -50.76 35.09 11.63
N GLY A 209 -49.70 35.38 10.85
CA GLY A 209 -49.32 36.72 10.44
C GLY A 209 -49.09 36.73 8.93
N ALA A 210 -49.99 37.43 8.23
CA ALA A 210 -50.06 37.55 6.78
C ALA A 210 -48.88 38.34 6.18
N GLY A 211 -48.44 37.97 4.97
CA GLY A 211 -47.52 38.79 4.19
C GLY A 211 -46.94 38.13 2.94
N SER A 212 -47.71 38.17 1.85
CA SER A 212 -47.24 38.45 0.47
C SER A 212 -46.13 37.57 -0.18
N ARG A 213 -46.57 36.51 -0.88
CA ARG A 213 -46.52 36.26 -2.36
C ARG A 213 -45.61 37.17 -3.26
N PRO A 214 -45.28 36.77 -4.52
CA PRO A 214 -44.37 35.71 -4.99
C PRO A 214 -43.37 36.21 -6.07
N ALA A 215 -42.34 35.44 -6.43
CA ALA A 215 -41.74 35.53 -7.77
C ALA A 215 -41.02 34.22 -8.18
N SER A 216 -41.64 33.58 -9.14
CA SER A 216 -41.15 32.61 -10.12
C SER A 216 -39.69 32.78 -10.58
N SER A 217 -38.94 31.67 -10.67
CA SER A 217 -38.50 31.16 -11.99
C SER A 217 -37.82 29.79 -11.94
N PRO A 218 -37.82 29.06 -13.07
CA PRO A 218 -37.59 27.62 -13.19
C PRO A 218 -36.14 27.29 -13.57
N GLY A 219 -35.74 26.01 -13.45
CA GLY A 219 -34.54 25.57 -14.17
C GLY A 219 -33.89 24.29 -13.69
N ALA A 220 -34.23 23.19 -14.38
CA ALA A 220 -33.32 22.17 -14.86
C ALA A 220 -32.45 21.41 -13.85
N SER A 221 -32.91 20.20 -13.54
CA SER A 221 -32.21 18.93 -13.77
C SER A 221 -30.72 19.02 -14.11
N ARG A 222 -29.85 18.71 -13.14
CA ARG A 222 -28.51 18.15 -13.40
C ARG A 222 -28.19 17.10 -12.35
N THR A 223 -28.60 15.87 -12.64
CA THR A 223 -27.97 14.67 -12.15
C THR A 223 -26.52 14.65 -12.66
N ARG A 224 -25.61 15.21 -11.85
CA ARG A 224 -24.18 15.16 -12.14
C ARG A 224 -23.68 13.78 -11.73
N SER A 225 -23.63 12.90 -12.74
CA SER A 225 -22.91 11.64 -12.73
C SER A 225 -21.50 11.84 -12.15
N MET A 226 -21.28 11.32 -10.94
CA MET A 226 -19.96 11.09 -10.37
C MET A 226 -19.45 9.76 -10.92
N ASN A 227 -18.95 9.78 -12.15
CA ASN A 227 -18.14 8.72 -12.74
C ASN A 227 -17.37 9.35 -13.89
N ASP A 228 -16.23 9.97 -13.57
CA ASP A 228 -15.04 10.02 -14.43
C ASP A 228 -13.98 10.90 -13.77
N ALA A 229 -13.10 10.26 -13.02
CA ALA A 229 -11.77 10.76 -12.71
C ALA A 229 -10.79 9.59 -12.75
N VAL A 230 -10.79 8.87 -13.87
CA VAL A 230 -9.62 8.08 -14.27
C VAL A 230 -8.57 9.09 -14.73
N VAL A 231 -7.63 9.37 -13.84
CA VAL A 231 -6.43 10.14 -14.12
C VAL A 231 -5.61 9.37 -15.17
N PRO A 232 -5.35 9.92 -16.37
CA PRO A 232 -4.35 9.32 -17.25
C PRO A 232 -2.99 9.51 -16.61
N LEU A 233 -2.35 8.38 -16.28
CA LEU A 233 -0.94 8.29 -15.93
C LEU A 233 -0.12 9.01 -17.01
N GLY A 234 0.42 10.17 -16.67
CA GLY A 234 1.41 10.85 -17.50
C GLY A 234 2.59 9.92 -17.73
N THR A 235 2.83 9.58 -18.99
CA THR A 235 4.08 8.99 -19.46
C THR A 235 5.19 9.99 -19.18
N ARG A 236 5.91 9.75 -18.08
CA ARG A 236 7.12 10.48 -17.72
C ARG A 236 8.21 10.08 -18.73
N SER A 237 8.24 10.81 -19.84
CA SER A 237 9.36 10.82 -20.78
C SER A 237 10.62 11.16 -20.02
N THR A 238 11.52 10.18 -19.90
CA THR A 238 12.88 10.35 -19.39
C THR A 238 13.77 10.59 -20.59
N ASP A 239 13.73 11.81 -21.10
CA ASP A 239 14.59 12.24 -22.20
C ASP A 239 15.08 13.66 -21.91
N ALA A 240 16.18 13.76 -21.17
CA ALA A 240 17.09 14.90 -21.06
C ALA A 240 18.09 14.65 -19.92
N ASP A 241 19.21 13.98 -20.23
CA ASP A 241 20.55 14.43 -19.82
C ASP A 241 21.59 13.36 -20.20
N ARG A 242 22.00 13.41 -21.47
CA ARG A 242 23.23 12.76 -21.94
C ARG A 242 24.14 13.87 -22.44
N PRO A 243 25.07 14.40 -21.62
CA PRO A 243 26.13 15.24 -22.14
C PRO A 243 27.10 14.36 -22.93
N ALA A 244 27.11 14.59 -24.24
CA ALA A 244 28.17 14.20 -25.14
C ALA A 244 29.34 15.19 -24.99
N ALA A 245 30.51 14.70 -24.56
CA ALA A 245 31.85 15.27 -24.75
C ALA A 245 32.79 14.38 -23.89
N ARG A 246 33.98 13.96 -24.30
CA ARG A 246 34.87 14.39 -25.36
C ARG A 246 35.90 13.28 -25.56
N ALA A 247 36.23 12.99 -26.81
CA ALA A 247 37.42 12.24 -27.15
C ALA A 247 38.67 13.03 -26.73
N GLU A 248 39.59 12.40 -26.01
CA GLU A 248 41.00 12.76 -26.06
C GLU A 248 41.82 11.50 -26.33
N SER A 249 42.27 11.46 -27.58
CA SER A 249 43.36 10.63 -28.08
C SER A 249 44.69 11.28 -27.68
N ALA A 250 45.58 10.52 -27.04
CA ALA A 250 47.04 10.66 -27.11
C ALA A 250 47.63 9.44 -26.35
N VAL A 251 48.19 8.41 -27.02
CA VAL A 251 49.52 8.38 -27.68
C VAL A 251 50.65 8.73 -26.71
N THR A 252 51.32 7.69 -26.19
CA THR A 252 52.79 7.51 -26.07
C THR A 252 52.98 6.03 -25.70
N GLU A 253 53.40 5.14 -26.59
CA GLU A 253 54.76 4.98 -27.13
C GLU A 253 55.79 4.49 -26.08
N ALA A 254 56.52 3.45 -26.49
CA ALA A 254 57.78 2.92 -25.95
C ALA A 254 57.77 2.13 -24.62
N ALA A 255 57.97 0.81 -24.73
CA ALA A 255 59.25 0.22 -24.36
C ALA A 255 59.32 -1.24 -24.83
N ALA A 256 60.14 -1.45 -25.86
CA ALA A 256 60.77 -2.72 -26.15
C ALA A 256 61.85 -3.04 -25.10
N GLY A 257 62.08 -4.32 -24.85
CA GLY A 257 63.24 -4.84 -24.09
C GLY A 257 62.95 -6.27 -23.65
N LYS A 258 63.15 -7.30 -24.49
CA LYS A 258 64.44 -8.03 -24.67
C LYS A 258 65.18 -8.21 -23.34
N ALA A 259 65.13 -9.41 -22.78
CA ALA A 259 66.14 -10.46 -22.98
C ALA A 259 65.59 -11.80 -22.46
#